data_AF-A0A945QFP4-F1
#
_entry.id   AF-A0A945QFP4-F1
#
_cell.length_a   1.000
_cell.length_b   1.000
_cell.length_c   1.000
_cell.angle_alpha   90.00
_cell.angle_beta   90.00
_cell.angle_gamma   90.00
#
_symmetry.space_group_name_H-M   'P 1'
#
loop_
_entity.id
_entity.type
_entity.pdbx_description
1 polymer ?
#
loop_
_entity_poly.entity_id
_entity_poly.type
_entity_poly.pdbx_seq_one_letter_code
_entity_poly.pdbx_strand_id
1 'polypeptide(L)' 'MKKLISSSFLSSEINKRVLVLTESTDGAVDWVDAAELAESVGITLEQYPAWLNSMHELGAVAVSDRLAH' A
#
# COMPACT_ATOMS: atom_id res chain seq x y z
N MET A 1 -2.14 -19.10 -12.87
CA MET A 1 -2.97 -18.69 -11.72
C MET A 1 -2.37 -17.41 -11.15
N LYS A 2 -2.93 -16.23 -11.47
CA LYS A 2 -2.51 -14.97 -10.86
C LYS A 2 -3.27 -14.84 -9.54
N LYS A 3 -2.64 -15.24 -8.44
CA LYS A 3 -3.22 -15.14 -7.09
C LYS A 3 -3.07 -13.68 -6.67
N LEU A 4 -4.03 -12.88 -7.12
CA LEU A 4 -4.17 -11.49 -6.75
C LEU A 4 -4.32 -11.42 -5.23
N ILE A 5 -3.57 -10.51 -4.64
CA ILE A 5 -3.50 -10.10 -3.24
C ILE A 5 -4.88 -9.80 -2.61
N SER A 6 -5.92 -9.76 -3.44
CA SER A 6 -7.32 -9.60 -3.08
C SER A 6 -7.87 -10.88 -2.43
N SER A 7 -7.75 -11.02 -1.11
CA SER A 7 -8.86 -11.47 -0.24
C SER A 7 -8.43 -11.94 1.15
N SER A 8 -7.16 -12.27 1.40
CA SER A 8 -6.78 -12.91 2.68
C SER A 8 -6.18 -12.01 3.77
N PHE A 9 -5.93 -10.71 3.51
CA PHE A 9 -5.47 -9.78 4.56
C PHE A 9 -6.61 -9.02 5.26
N LEU A 10 -7.87 -9.23 4.86
CA LEU A 10 -9.04 -8.65 5.51
C LEU A 10 -9.48 -9.52 6.72
N SER A 11 -8.59 -9.73 7.69
CA SER A 11 -9.02 -10.20 9.01
C SER A 11 -9.47 -9.00 9.84
N SER A 12 -10.77 -9.00 10.14
CA SER A 12 -11.52 -8.06 10.95
C SER A 12 -10.84 -7.71 12.28
N GLU A 13 -10.49 -6.42 12.51
CA GLU A 13 -10.85 -5.65 13.72
C GLU A 13 -10.27 -4.22 13.78
N ILE A 14 -9.37 -3.83 12.88
CA ILE A 14 -9.12 -2.41 12.56
C ILE A 14 -8.77 -2.37 11.07
N ASN A 15 -9.59 -1.72 10.24
CA ASN A 15 -9.37 -1.62 8.79
C ASN A 15 -8.29 -0.54 8.54
N LYS A 16 -7.06 -0.79 9.03
CA LYS A 16 -5.92 0.08 8.81
C LYS A 16 -5.44 -0.11 7.38
N ARG A 17 -5.51 0.94 6.58
CA ARG A 17 -4.90 0.97 5.26
C ARG A 17 -3.51 1.55 5.37
N VAL A 18 -2.55 0.92 4.70
CA VAL A 18 -1.20 1.47 4.56
C VAL A 18 -1.21 2.30 3.28
N LEU A 19 -0.93 3.59 3.40
CA LEU A 19 -0.86 4.52 2.29
C LEU A 19 0.61 4.83 2.01
N VAL A 20 0.93 4.98 0.73
CA VAL A 20 2.26 5.36 0.26
C VAL A 20 2.15 6.68 -0.48
N LEU A 21 3.08 7.59 -0.21
CA LEU A 21 3.19 8.85 -0.90
C LEU A 21 3.72 8.59 -2.31
N THR A 22 3.02 9.09 -3.31
CA THR A 22 3.39 8.98 -4.72
C THR A 22 3.41 10.35 -5.36
N GLU A 23 4.31 10.53 -6.34
CA GLU A 23 4.34 11.70 -7.20
C GLU A 23 4.08 11.24 -8.62
N SER A 24 3.09 11.85 -9.27
CA SER A 24 2.73 11.56 -10.66
C SER A 24 3.66 12.28 -11.65
N THR A 25 3.58 11.94 -12.93
CA THR A 25 4.41 12.55 -13.98
C THR A 25 4.15 14.03 -14.21
N ASP A 26 2.99 14.54 -13.76
CA ASP A 26 2.64 15.96 -13.74
C ASP A 26 3.06 16.68 -12.44
N GLY A 27 3.72 15.97 -11.52
CA GLY A 27 4.22 16.50 -10.25
C GLY A 27 3.16 16.57 -9.15
N ALA A 28 2.00 15.92 -9.33
CA ALA A 28 0.98 15.86 -8.29
C ALA A 28 1.36 14.82 -7.23
N VAL A 29 1.26 15.21 -5.96
CA VAL A 29 1.61 14.36 -4.81
C VAL A 29 0.34 13.84 -4.17
N ASP A 30 0.17 12.52 -4.17
CA ASP A 30 -1.04 11.84 -3.68
C ASP A 30 -0.70 10.65 -2.78
N TRP A 31 -1.65 10.32 -1.90
CA TRP A 31 -1.60 9.13 -1.04
C TRP A 31 -2.37 7.99 -1.68
N VAL A 32 -1.67 6.90 -2.00
CA VAL A 32 -2.23 5.73 -2.68
C VAL A 32 -2.15 4.52 -1.76
N ASP A 33 -3.10 3.60 -1.84
CA ASP A 33 -3.04 2.34 -1.08
C ASP A 33 -1.79 1.54 -1.48
N ALA A 34 -1.02 1.12 -0.48
CA ALA A 34 0.24 0.41 -0.67
C ALA A 34 0.07 -0.89 -1.47
N ALA A 35 -1.04 -1.60 -1.26
CA ALA A 35 -1.31 -2.83 -1.97
C ALA A 35 -1.68 -2.57 -3.44
N GLU A 36 -2.46 -1.52 -3.70
CA GLU A 36 -2.82 -1.10 -5.06
C GLU A 36 -1.58 -0.65 -5.85
N LEU A 37 -0.70 0.14 -5.21
CA LEU A 37 0.54 0.60 -5.83
C LEU A 37 1.49 -0.57 -6.12
N ALA A 38 1.68 -1.47 -5.15
CA ALA A 38 2.51 -2.66 -5.31
C ALA A 38 2.02 -3.54 -6.47
N GLU A 39 0.70 -3.72 -6.61
CA GLU A 39 0.12 -4.44 -7.74
C GLU A 39 0.41 -3.74 -9.08
N SER A 40 0.22 -2.42 -9.12
CA SER A 40 0.43 -1.59 -10.32
C SER A 40 1.86 -1.66 -10.84
N VAL A 41 2.85 -1.61 -9.93
CA VAL A 41 4.28 -1.69 -10.29
C VAL A 41 4.81 -3.12 -10.40
N GLY A 42 3.95 -4.14 -10.25
CA GLY A 42 4.29 -5.54 -10.43
C GLY A 42 5.09 -6.16 -9.29
N ILE A 43 5.01 -5.61 -8.07
CA ILE A 43 5.63 -6.16 -6.87
C ILE A 43 4.91 -7.44 -6.47
N THR A 44 5.67 -8.52 -6.29
CA THR A 44 5.12 -9.80 -5.88
C THR A 44 4.85 -9.84 -4.37
N LEU A 45 4.02 -10.79 -3.94
CA LEU A 45 3.74 -11.07 -2.53
C LEU A 45 5.02 -11.29 -1.68
N GLU A 46 6.03 -11.91 -2.27
CA GLU A 46 7.31 -12.21 -1.58
C GLU A 46 8.18 -10.95 -1.44
N GLN A 47 8.06 -10.00 -2.37
CA GLN A 47 8.80 -8.75 -2.38
C GLN A 47 8.11 -7.65 -1.58
N TYR A 48 6.79 -7.75 -1.40
CA TYR A 48 5.96 -6.74 -0.76
C TYR A 48 6.48 -6.28 0.62
N PRO A 49 6.91 -7.17 1.55
CA PRO A 49 7.41 -6.74 2.85
C PRO A 49 8.69 -5.90 2.76
N ALA A 50 9.62 -6.30 1.90
CA ALA A 50 10.88 -5.59 1.71
C ALA A 50 10.64 -4.22 1.05
N TRP A 51 9.79 -4.18 0.03
CA TRP A 51 9.40 -2.96 -0.65
C TRP A 51 8.71 -1.98 0.31
N LEU A 52 7.76 -2.44 1.11
CA LEU A 52 7.03 -1.60 2.05
C LEU A 52 7.97 -1.04 3.13
N ASN A 53 8.94 -1.83 3.60
CA ASN A 53 9.96 -1.35 4.54
C ASN A 53 10.81 -0.23 3.92
N SER A 54 11.21 -0.35 2.65
CA SER A 54 11.93 0.73 1.97
C SER A 54 11.10 2.01 1.86
N MET A 55 9.80 1.92 1.55
CA MET A 55 8.93 3.10 1.53
C MET A 55 8.80 3.73 2.92
N HIS A 56 8.76 2.91 3.98
CA HIS A 56 8.72 3.39 5.36
C HIS A 56 10.03 4.09 5.77
N GLU A 57 11.19 3.54 5.38
CA GLU A 57 12.51 4.16 5.60
C GLU A 57 12.65 5.51 4.89
N LEU A 58 12.00 5.68 3.74
CA LEU A 58 11.92 6.95 3.02
C LEU A 58 10.96 7.96 3.66
N GLY A 59 10.24 7.58 4.72
CA GLY A 59 9.20 8.41 5.34
C GLY A 59 7.97 8.59 4.45
N ALA A 60 7.81 7.75 3.41
CA ALA A 60 6.74 7.84 2.42
C ALA A 60 5.54 6.95 2.77
N VAL A 61 5.38 6.52 4.02
CA VAL A 61 4.30 5.63 4.46
C VAL A 61 3.46 6.29 5.55
N ALA A 62 2.14 6.23 5.40
CA ALA A 62 1.17 6.61 6.42
C ALA A 62 0.23 5.44 6.71
N VAL A 63 -0.22 5.31 7.96
CA VAL A 63 -1.24 4.33 8.33
C VAL A 63 -2.54 5.10 8.60
N SER A 64 -3.55 4.84 7.78
CA SER A 64 -4.88 5.42 7.96
C SER A 64 -5.78 4.44 8.70
N ASP A 65 -6.20 4.81 9.90
CA ASP A 65 -7.33 4.17 10.56
C ASP A 65 -8.61 4.57 9.81
N ARG A 66 -9.32 3.61 9.21
CA ARG A 66 -10.68 3.86 8.72
C ARG A 66 -11.64 3.94 9.92
N LEU A 67 -11.51 4.97 10.74
CA LEU A 67 -12.58 5.43 11.61
C LEU A 67 -13.48 6.34 10.76
N ALA A 68 -14.32 5.73 9.94
CA ALA A 68 -15.45 6.45 9.37
C ALA A 68 -16.50 6.61 10.48
N HIS A 69 -16.81 7.87 10.81
CA HIS A 69 -18.04 8.26 11.52
C HIS A 69 -19.25 7.99 10.62
#